data_AF-A0A2W5ZIU2-F1
#
_entry.id   AF-A0A2W5ZIU2-F1
#
_cell.length_a   1.000
_cell.length_b   1.000
_cell.length_c   1.000
_cell.angle_alpha   90.00
_cell.angle_beta   90.00
_cell.angle_gamma   90.00
#
_symmetry.space_group_name_H-M   'P 1'
#
loop_
_entity.id
_entity.type
_entity.pdbx_description
1 polymer ?
#
loop_
_entity_poly.entity_id
_entity_poly.type
_entity_poly.pdbx_seq_one_letter_code
_entity_poly.pdbx_strand_id
1 'polypeptide(L)'
;MGPVAAVKPARVATIAFADGSIVQTRAATGKFQLVGLHANESVNIAIPVPAAGIGAFVAVQSLDGGTVVGASQVPVTNGVAAIGFQAGSQPGLYRVLIGGAGSPATLQFWIPDPQNPKANPPVVNPSH
;
A
#
# COMPACT_ATOMS: atom_id res chain seq x y z
N MET A 1 -0.20 -38.75 0.79
CA MET A 1 0.50 -37.46 0.62
C MET A 1 -0.53 -36.44 0.18
N GLY A 2 -0.91 -35.50 1.05
CA GLY A 2 -1.85 -34.43 0.68
C GLY A 2 -1.20 -33.44 -0.28
N PRO A 3 -1.97 -32.72 -1.12
CA PRO A 3 -1.41 -31.71 -2.00
C PRO A 3 -0.73 -30.63 -1.15
N VAL A 4 0.54 -30.33 -1.45
CA VAL A 4 1.21 -29.14 -0.93
C VAL A 4 0.43 -27.94 -1.43
N ALA A 5 -0.17 -27.17 -0.54
CA ALA A 5 -0.90 -25.96 -0.92
C ALA A 5 0.03 -25.07 -1.75
N ALA A 6 -0.33 -24.82 -3.00
CA ALA A 6 0.41 -23.90 -3.85
C ALA A 6 0.37 -22.53 -3.17
N VAL A 7 1.54 -22.04 -2.73
CA VAL A 7 1.67 -20.70 -2.16
C VAL A 7 1.33 -19.73 -3.29
N LYS A 8 0.14 -19.13 -3.24
CA LYS A 8 -0.24 -18.06 -4.16
C LYS A 8 0.83 -16.95 -4.03
N PRO A 9 1.49 -16.53 -5.11
CA PRO A 9 2.53 -15.51 -5.00
C PRO A 9 1.92 -14.25 -4.37
N ALA A 10 2.54 -13.78 -3.28
CA ALA A 10 2.13 -12.58 -2.58
C ALA A 10 2.27 -11.37 -3.52
N ARG A 11 1.27 -10.50 -3.56
CA ARG A 11 1.42 -9.20 -4.24
C ARG A 11 2.47 -8.39 -3.48
N VAL A 12 3.32 -7.68 -4.21
CA VAL A 12 4.33 -6.78 -3.64
C VAL A 12 3.95 -5.35 -4.00
N ALA A 13 4.23 -4.40 -3.12
CA ALA A 13 4.17 -2.98 -3.42
C ALA A 13 5.48 -2.34 -2.93
N THR A 14 5.98 -1.39 -3.71
CA THR A 14 7.14 -0.58 -3.37
C THR A 14 6.67 0.81 -3.01
N ILE A 15 7.06 1.30 -1.84
CA ILE A 15 6.67 2.60 -1.30
C ILE A 15 7.94 3.44 -1.25
N ALA A 16 7.95 4.54 -1.99
CA ALA A 16 9.02 5.51 -2.02
C ALA A 16 8.58 6.77 -1.28
N PHE A 17 9.42 7.18 -0.34
CA PHE A 17 9.22 8.34 0.51
C PHE A 17 9.89 9.57 -0.08
N ALA A 18 9.52 10.76 0.41
CA ALA A 18 10.06 12.02 -0.09
C ALA A 18 11.56 12.20 0.19
N ASP A 19 12.08 11.54 1.23
CA ASP A 19 13.51 11.50 1.57
C ASP A 19 14.33 10.56 0.67
N GLY A 20 13.68 9.86 -0.26
CA GLY A 20 14.30 8.90 -1.17
C GLY A 20 14.45 7.50 -0.60
N SER A 21 14.05 7.27 0.66
CA SER A 21 13.98 5.92 1.22
C SER A 21 12.90 5.10 0.53
N ILE A 22 13.08 3.77 0.54
CA ILE A 22 12.18 2.84 -0.14
C ILE A 22 11.90 1.66 0.77
N VAL A 23 10.62 1.28 0.84
CA VAL A 23 10.13 0.13 1.59
C VAL A 23 9.34 -0.78 0.68
N GLN A 24 9.55 -2.09 0.82
CA GLN A 24 8.72 -3.09 0.16
C GLN A 24 7.77 -3.73 1.16
N THR A 25 6.48 -3.75 0.81
CA THR A 25 5.44 -4.44 1.58
C THR A 25 4.81 -5.54 0.73
N ARG A 26 4.37 -6.62 1.38
CA ARG A 26 3.77 -7.77 0.73
C ARG A 26 2.34 -7.98 1.22
N ALA A 27 1.48 -8.44 0.33
CA ALA A 27 0.11 -8.80 0.69
C ALA A 27 -0.01 -10.28 1.03
N ALA A 28 -0.53 -10.56 2.22
CA ALA A 28 -1.10 -11.85 2.57
C ALA A 28 -2.63 -11.74 2.48
N THR A 29 -3.28 -12.67 1.75
CA THR A 29 -4.75 -12.73 1.64
C THR A 29 -5.45 -11.41 1.27
N GLY A 30 -4.79 -10.57 0.47
CA GLY A 30 -5.33 -9.28 0.01
C GLY A 30 -5.07 -8.10 0.94
N LYS A 31 -4.30 -8.26 2.02
CA LYS A 31 -3.89 -7.15 2.91
C LYS A 31 -2.38 -7.03 2.94
N PHE A 32 -1.87 -5.84 2.62
CA PHE A 32 -0.45 -5.53 2.73
C PHE A 32 -0.03 -5.34 4.18
N GLN A 33 1.22 -5.67 4.48
CA GLN A 33 1.82 -5.37 5.79
C GLN A 33 1.78 -3.85 6.05
N LEU A 34 1.60 -3.49 7.33
CA LEU A 34 1.55 -2.09 7.77
C LEU A 34 2.87 -1.38 7.53
N VAL A 35 2.80 -0.18 6.96
CA VAL A 35 3.94 0.72 6.73
C VAL A 35 3.75 1.96 7.59
N GLY A 36 4.77 2.35 8.34
CA GLY A 36 4.79 3.57 9.14
C GLY A 36 4.91 4.79 8.26
N LEU A 37 4.10 5.82 8.52
CA LEU A 37 4.16 7.15 7.91
C LEU A 37 4.17 8.22 9.01
N HIS A 38 4.69 9.40 8.69
CA HIS A 38 4.44 10.61 9.48
C HIS A 38 3.10 11.25 9.14
N ALA A 39 2.59 12.09 10.06
CA ALA A 39 1.41 12.90 9.81
C ALA A 39 1.62 13.82 8.59
N ASN A 40 0.62 13.84 7.69
CA ASN A 40 0.62 14.59 6.43
C ASN A 40 1.67 14.18 5.39
N GLU A 41 2.40 13.09 5.63
CA GLU A 41 3.44 12.61 4.72
C GLU A 41 2.84 12.10 3.42
N SER A 42 3.54 12.37 2.31
CA SER A 42 3.19 11.89 0.98
C SER A 42 4.18 10.83 0.51
N VAL A 43 3.66 9.75 -0.07
CA VAL A 43 4.44 8.63 -0.61
C VAL A 43 3.99 8.27 -2.00
N ASN A 44 4.95 7.78 -2.79
CA ASN A 44 4.70 7.19 -4.11
C ASN A 44 4.70 5.67 -3.99
N ILE A 45 3.68 5.03 -4.53
CA ILE A 45 3.47 3.60 -4.40
C ILE A 45 3.48 2.99 -5.80
N ALA A 46 4.40 2.05 -6.03
CA ALA A 46 4.48 1.27 -7.26
C ALA A 46 3.98 -0.15 -6.99
N ILE A 47 2.96 -0.56 -7.76
CA ILE A 47 2.36 -1.89 -7.67
C ILE A 47 2.60 -2.63 -8.99
N PRO A 48 3.43 -3.68 -9.00
CA PRO A 48 3.53 -4.58 -10.13
C PRO A 48 2.18 -5.26 -10.40
N VAL A 49 1.73 -5.16 -11.64
CA VAL A 49 0.53 -5.78 -12.17
C VAL A 49 0.94 -6.88 -13.16
N PRO A 50 0.34 -8.09 -13.09
CA PRO A 50 0.61 -9.14 -14.05
C PRO A 50 0.40 -8.67 -15.50
N ALA A 51 1.11 -9.28 -16.46
CA ALA A 51 1.05 -8.90 -17.87
C ALA A 51 -0.39 -8.86 -18.45
N ALA A 52 -1.27 -9.73 -17.96
CA ALA A 52 -2.70 -9.75 -18.33
C ALA A 52 -3.48 -8.47 -17.95
N GLY A 53 -2.93 -7.62 -17.08
CA GLY A 53 -3.50 -6.32 -16.70
C GLY A 53 -2.82 -5.11 -17.36
N ILE A 54 -1.86 -5.32 -18.27
CA ILE A 54 -1.23 -4.20 -19.00
C ILE A 54 -2.28 -3.58 -19.93
N GLY A 55 -2.38 -2.25 -19.92
CA GLY A 55 -3.42 -1.51 -20.64
C GLY A 55 -4.77 -1.43 -19.91
N ALA A 56 -4.89 -2.05 -18.73
CA ALA A 56 -6.03 -1.87 -17.84
C ALA A 56 -5.81 -0.69 -16.88
N PHE A 57 -6.85 -0.38 -16.10
CA PHE A 57 -6.81 0.58 -15.01
C PHE A 57 -6.88 -0.11 -13.65
N VAL A 58 -6.15 0.42 -12.69
CA VAL A 58 -6.27 0.09 -11.28
C VAL A 58 -7.16 1.15 -10.62
N ALA A 59 -8.25 0.69 -10.01
CA ALA A 59 -9.10 1.54 -9.19
C ALA A 59 -8.47 1.71 -7.81
N VAL A 60 -8.36 2.96 -7.34
CA VAL A 60 -7.74 3.29 -6.06
C VAL A 60 -8.67 4.19 -5.25
N GLN A 61 -8.87 3.83 -3.98
CA GLN A 61 -9.76 4.58 -3.08
C GLN A 61 -9.21 4.57 -1.66
N SER A 62 -9.18 5.74 -1.00
CA SER A 62 -8.94 5.80 0.45
C SER A 62 -10.20 5.39 1.23
N LEU A 63 -10.04 4.63 2.31
CA LEU A 63 -11.14 4.07 3.10
C LEU A 63 -11.43 4.80 4.42
N ASP A 64 -10.42 5.42 5.04
CA ASP A 64 -10.49 5.90 6.43
C ASP A 64 -9.64 7.17 6.67
N GLY A 65 -9.35 7.91 5.61
CA GLY A 65 -8.71 9.23 5.70
C GLY A 65 -7.46 9.34 4.82
N GLY A 66 -6.77 10.47 4.90
CA GLY A 66 -5.73 10.77 3.92
C GLY A 66 -6.33 10.94 2.52
N THR A 67 -5.48 11.02 1.51
CA THR A 67 -5.90 11.37 0.17
C THR A 67 -5.09 10.61 -0.87
N VAL A 68 -5.78 9.98 -1.82
CA VAL A 68 -5.13 9.48 -3.03
C VAL A 68 -4.80 10.69 -3.89
N VAL A 69 -3.52 10.86 -4.20
CA VAL A 69 -3.02 11.99 -4.99
C VAL A 69 -3.07 11.62 -6.47
N GLY A 70 -3.71 12.47 -7.28
CA GLY A 70 -3.90 12.23 -8.70
C GLY A 70 -5.23 11.53 -9.00
N ALA A 71 -5.20 10.55 -9.90
CA ALA A 71 -6.40 9.87 -10.40
C ALA A 71 -6.79 8.63 -9.57
N SER A 72 -8.09 8.44 -9.34
CA SER A 72 -8.63 7.21 -8.74
C SER A 72 -8.67 6.02 -9.71
N GLN A 73 -8.40 6.26 -11.01
CA GLN A 73 -8.22 5.24 -12.03
C GLN A 73 -6.81 5.39 -12.59
N VAL A 74 -5.91 4.51 -12.18
CA VAL A 74 -4.48 4.58 -12.49
C VAL A 74 -4.17 3.65 -13.65
N PRO A 75 -3.67 4.17 -14.79
CA PRO A 75 -3.30 3.31 -15.91
C PRO A 75 -2.11 2.43 -15.55
N VAL A 76 -2.15 1.16 -15.97
CA VAL A 76 -1.02 0.24 -15.82
C VAL A 76 -0.05 0.47 -16.98
N THR A 77 1.11 1.06 -16.68
CA THR A 77 2.16 1.36 -17.65
C THR A 77 3.37 0.47 -17.38
N ASN A 78 3.87 -0.22 -18.41
CA ASN A 78 5.00 -1.15 -18.29
C ASN A 78 4.84 -2.19 -17.15
N GLY A 79 3.61 -2.65 -16.93
CA GLY A 79 3.30 -3.62 -15.87
C GLY A 79 3.30 -3.05 -14.45
N VAL A 80 3.26 -1.72 -14.28
CA VAL A 80 3.21 -1.08 -12.97
C VAL A 80 2.08 -0.05 -12.92
N ALA A 81 1.34 -0.05 -11.81
CA ALA A 81 0.46 1.05 -11.44
C ALA A 81 1.17 1.94 -10.42
N ALA A 82 1.29 3.24 -10.72
CA ALA A 82 1.90 4.24 -9.86
C ALA A 82 0.83 5.09 -9.18
N ILE A 83 0.80 5.07 -7.85
CA ILE A 83 -0.23 5.68 -7.02
C ILE A 83 0.43 6.67 -6.07
N GLY A 84 -0.10 7.89 -5.97
CA GLY A 84 0.27 8.81 -4.90
C GLY A 84 -0.68 8.68 -3.71
N PHE A 85 -0.15 8.70 -2.49
CA PHE A 85 -0.97 8.76 -1.28
C PHE A 85 -0.38 9.77 -0.30
N GLN A 86 -1.25 10.59 0.28
CA GLN A 86 -0.92 11.48 1.38
C GLN A 86 -1.68 11.07 2.64
N ALA A 87 -0.96 10.83 3.72
CA ALA A 87 -1.55 10.51 5.01
C ALA A 87 -2.29 11.73 5.60
N GLY A 88 -3.26 11.48 6.49
CA GLY A 88 -3.89 12.56 7.26
C GLY A 88 -3.00 13.07 8.39
N SER A 89 -3.55 13.95 9.23
CA SER A 89 -2.82 14.53 10.37
C SER A 89 -3.00 13.76 11.69
N GLN A 90 -3.89 12.76 11.74
CA GLN A 90 -4.27 12.08 12.97
C GLN A 90 -3.49 10.76 13.10
N PRO A 91 -3.05 10.38 14.31
CA PRO A 91 -2.53 9.03 14.55
C PRO A 91 -3.54 7.93 14.20
N GLY A 92 -3.04 6.77 13.78
CA GLY A 92 -3.87 5.59 13.53
C GLY A 92 -3.69 4.95 12.17
N LEU A 93 -4.64 4.06 11.83
CA LEU A 93 -4.63 3.26 10.62
C LEU A 93 -5.24 4.03 9.45
N TYR A 94 -4.51 4.03 8.34
CA TYR A 94 -4.96 4.51 7.05
C TYR A 94 -4.91 3.36 6.03
N ARG A 95 -5.95 3.23 5.20
CA ARG A 95 -6.14 2.13 4.26
C ARG A 95 -6.49 2.66 2.88
N VAL A 96 -5.81 2.09 1.88
CA VAL A 96 -6.09 2.36 0.47
C VAL A 96 -6.51 1.05 -0.20
N LEU A 97 -7.73 1.01 -0.70
CA LEU A 97 -8.25 -0.10 -1.50
C LEU A 97 -7.72 0.00 -2.93
N ILE A 98 -7.29 -1.14 -3.46
CA ILE A 98 -6.80 -1.33 -4.81
C ILE A 98 -7.68 -2.40 -5.49
N GLY A 99 -8.27 -2.06 -6.64
CA GLY A 99 -9.11 -2.95 -7.43
C GLY A 99 -8.84 -2.84 -8.94
N GLY A 100 -9.63 -3.54 -9.76
CA GLY A 100 -9.60 -3.45 -11.23
C GLY A 100 -8.63 -4.41 -11.92
N ALA A 101 -7.37 -4.50 -11.46
CA ALA A 101 -6.36 -5.39 -12.07
C ALA A 101 -6.11 -6.66 -11.22
N GLY A 102 -7.10 -7.55 -11.20
CA GLY A 102 -7.07 -8.83 -10.49
C GLY A 102 -7.72 -8.78 -9.09
N SER A 103 -7.35 -9.71 -8.20
CA SER A 103 -7.93 -9.76 -6.84
C SER A 103 -7.70 -8.43 -6.10
N PRO A 104 -8.75 -7.87 -5.46
CA PRO A 104 -8.61 -6.64 -4.70
C PRO A 104 -7.61 -6.80 -3.56
N ALA A 105 -6.92 -5.72 -3.23
CA ALA A 105 -5.99 -5.67 -2.13
C ALA A 105 -6.08 -4.34 -1.37
N THR A 106 -5.60 -4.32 -0.13
CA THR A 106 -5.62 -3.13 0.72
C THR A 106 -4.22 -2.80 1.21
N LEU A 107 -3.70 -1.63 0.83
CA LEU A 107 -2.52 -1.04 1.44
C LEU A 107 -2.87 -0.53 2.83
N GLN A 108 -1.92 -0.65 3.76
CA GLN A 108 -2.10 -0.28 5.15
C GLN A 108 -0.94 0.60 5.61
N PHE A 109 -1.28 1.77 6.14
CA PHE A 109 -0.35 2.74 6.67
C PHE A 109 -0.70 3.04 8.12
N TRP A 110 0.31 3.24 8.96
CA TRP A 110 0.11 3.61 10.36
C TRP A 110 0.84 4.91 10.67
N ILE A 111 0.12 5.87 11.24
CA ILE A 111 0.73 7.06 11.82
C ILE A 111 0.88 6.81 13.33
N PRO A 112 2.11 6.82 13.88
CA PRO A 112 2.35 6.58 15.30
C PRO A 112 1.61 7.59 16.20
N ASP A 113 1.09 7.10 17.32
CA ASP A 113 0.63 7.96 18.41
C ASP A 113 1.78 8.25 19.39
N PRO A 114 2.31 9.49 19.44
CA PRO A 114 3.38 9.84 20.36
C PRO A 114 2.92 9.91 21.82
N GLN A 115 1.62 10.07 22.07
CA GLN A 115 1.05 10.08 23.42
C GLN A 115 0.90 8.66 23.98
N ASN A 116 0.80 7.65 23.11
CA ASN A 116 0.74 6.25 23.51
C ASN A 116 1.65 5.33 22.67
N PRO A 117 2.99 5.45 22.81
CA PRO A 117 3.93 4.72 21.95
C PRO A 117 3.82 3.20 22.06
N LYS A 118 3.38 2.69 23.22
CA LYS A 118 3.24 1.26 23.50
C LYS A 118 2.08 0.61 22.74
N ALA A 119 1.11 1.41 22.26
CA ALA A 119 -0.02 0.93 21.49
C ALA A 119 0.24 0.90 19.98
N ASN A 120 1.40 1.38 19.52
CA ASN A 120 1.73 1.36 18.10
C ASN A 120 1.98 -0.08 17.63
N PRO A 121 1.29 -0.55 16.57
CA PRO A 121 1.53 -1.86 15.99
C PRO A 121 2.91 -1.92 15.33
N PRO A 122 3.46 -3.13 15.12
CA PRO A 122 4.67 -3.28 14.34
C PRO A 122 4.42 -2.86 12.88
N VAL A 123 5.35 -2.08 12.34
CA VAL A 123 5.39 -1.65 10.93
C VAL A 123 6.64 -2.21 10.25
N VAL A 124 6.63 -2.28 8.92
CA VAL A 124 7.77 -2.81 8.13
C VAL A 124 9.01 -1.89 8.15
N ASN A 125 8.84 -0.62 8.48
CA ASN A 125 9.86 0.43 8.53
C ASN A 125 9.85 1.14 9.90
N PRO A 126 10.28 0.48 10.99
CA PRO A 126 10.16 1.03 12.35
C PRO A 126 11.10 2.21 12.62
N SER A 127 12.05 2.49 11.72
CA SER A 127 13.00 3.60 11.84
C SER A 127 12.66 4.77 10.91
N HIS A 128 11.48 4.74 10.28
CA HIS A 128 10.93 5.82 9.47
C HIS A 128 10.27 6.86 10.38
#